data_AF-A0A2M8F6M7-F1
#
_entry.id   AF-A0A2M8F6M7-F1
#
_cell.length_a   1.000
_cell.length_b   1.000
_cell.length_c   1.000
_cell.angle_alpha   90.00
_cell.angle_beta   90.00
_cell.angle_gamma   90.00
#
_symmetry.space_group_name_H-M   'P 1'
#
loop_
_entity.id
_entity.type
_entity.pdbx_description
1 polymer ?
#
loop_
_entity_poly.entity_id
_entity_poly.type
_entity_poly.pdbx_seq_one_letter_code
_entity_poly.pdbx_strand_id
1 'polypeptide(L)'
;MKKSTIRTKAEKVLYPIALIFSFIFWGSFVFGFAYIFTTEPVAVEPCITEDDERYYFYSPDELTQYGIPLSDCIARSDLPEHVYQEALLDSEKQSRASLVAASGGLGLILFYAFMIIFFAYFSTGLFMGYIRLNGVRLSEKQYGVFYKIYKETAEQLGLTQVPHAYIIRASGDVNAFAVKVSRKKMVVFFAELIETLVDGEKYDELRAIAAHELTHVYLNHVNYWIFLLPIHIIPLFPSMLSRARENSADRGAVLLTKNKETVTQALIKIVTGKYVAQHVDVDEYIEQPKTERGFFTWLVRITSSHPPIPHRLKNIRDMQDIQIEA
;
A
#
# COMPACT_ATOMS: atom_id res chain seq x y z
N MET A 1 24.80 11.20 -29.65
CA MET A 1 24.30 11.46 -28.28
C MET A 1 22.88 10.93 -28.14
N LYS A 2 22.71 9.72 -27.61
CA LYS A 2 21.40 9.11 -27.34
C LYS A 2 21.05 9.40 -25.88
N LYS A 3 20.13 10.33 -25.62
CA LYS A 3 19.62 10.61 -24.26
C LYS A 3 18.84 9.39 -23.78
N SER A 4 19.33 8.71 -22.74
CA SER A 4 18.64 7.60 -22.09
C SER A 4 17.56 8.15 -21.17
N THR A 5 16.32 8.07 -21.63
CA THR A 5 15.10 8.34 -20.89
C THR A 5 14.85 7.24 -19.86
N ILE A 6 15.64 7.21 -18.78
CA ILE A 6 15.38 6.39 -17.58
C ILE A 6 14.70 7.31 -16.56
N ARG A 7 13.48 7.74 -16.91
CA ARG A 7 12.61 8.53 -16.05
C ARG A 7 11.77 7.53 -15.25
N THR A 8 12.00 7.45 -13.93
CA THR A 8 10.98 7.06 -12.91
C THR A 8 10.00 5.94 -13.30
N LYS A 9 10.50 4.80 -13.81
CA LYS A 9 9.64 3.69 -14.27
C LYS A 9 9.07 2.86 -13.10
N ALA A 10 9.71 2.82 -11.93
CA ALA A 10 9.22 1.97 -10.83
C ALA A 10 7.91 2.50 -10.23
N GLU A 11 7.87 3.75 -9.76
CA GLU A 11 6.67 4.32 -9.10
C GLU A 11 5.52 4.63 -10.07
N LYS A 12 5.84 5.07 -11.30
CA LYS A 12 4.81 5.36 -12.32
C LYS A 12 4.28 4.13 -13.05
N VAL A 13 4.89 2.95 -12.90
CA VAL A 13 4.37 1.69 -13.45
C VAL A 13 3.65 0.90 -12.37
N LEU A 14 4.17 0.85 -11.14
CA LEU A 14 3.52 0.11 -10.04
C LEU A 14 2.15 0.67 -9.65
N TYR A 15 1.94 1.99 -9.68
CA TYR A 15 0.65 2.59 -9.31
C TYR A 15 -0.48 2.34 -10.32
N PRO A 16 -0.33 2.59 -11.64
CA PRO A 16 -1.37 2.27 -12.62
C PRO A 16 -1.52 0.77 -12.83
N ILE A 17 -0.45 -0.04 -12.67
CA ILE A 17 -0.58 -1.50 -12.63
C ILE A 17 -1.40 -1.91 -11.41
N ALA A 18 -1.11 -1.41 -10.21
CA ALA A 18 -1.92 -1.71 -9.01
C ALA A 18 -3.39 -1.25 -9.15
N LEU A 19 -3.66 -0.13 -9.84
CA LEU A 19 -5.02 0.36 -10.14
C LEU A 19 -5.73 -0.48 -11.21
N ILE A 20 -5.03 -0.91 -12.26
CA ILE A 20 -5.57 -1.80 -13.30
C ILE A 20 -5.80 -3.21 -12.73
N PHE A 21 -4.86 -3.72 -11.93
CA PHE A 21 -5.04 -4.96 -11.19
C PHE A 21 -6.14 -4.81 -10.14
N SER A 22 -6.30 -3.66 -9.48
CA SER A 22 -7.43 -3.39 -8.61
C SER A 22 -8.75 -3.39 -9.38
N PHE A 23 -8.81 -2.82 -10.60
CA PHE A 23 -10.03 -2.82 -11.42
C PHE A 23 -10.37 -4.20 -11.98
N ILE A 24 -9.37 -4.96 -12.43
CA ILE A 24 -9.55 -6.34 -12.91
C ILE A 24 -9.88 -7.27 -11.74
N PHE A 25 -9.21 -7.09 -10.60
CA PHE A 25 -9.50 -7.80 -9.37
C PHE A 25 -10.92 -7.47 -8.92
N TRP A 26 -11.32 -6.21 -8.84
CA TRP A 26 -12.70 -5.84 -8.47
C TRP A 26 -13.75 -6.29 -9.49
N GLY A 27 -13.46 -6.25 -10.79
CA GLY A 27 -14.35 -6.80 -11.80
C GLY A 27 -14.55 -8.31 -11.61
N SER A 28 -13.47 -9.08 -11.57
CA SER A 28 -13.52 -10.53 -11.38
C SER A 28 -13.97 -10.94 -9.98
N PHE A 29 -13.71 -10.12 -8.96
CA PHE A 29 -14.14 -10.33 -7.58
C PHE A 29 -15.63 -10.03 -7.44
N VAL A 30 -16.15 -8.92 -7.96
CA VAL A 30 -17.59 -8.62 -7.90
C VAL A 30 -18.39 -9.62 -8.74
N PHE A 31 -17.96 -9.97 -9.95
CA PHE A 31 -18.68 -10.94 -10.78
C PHE A 31 -18.54 -12.39 -10.27
N GLY A 32 -17.36 -12.79 -9.80
CA GLY A 32 -17.13 -14.13 -9.25
C GLY A 32 -17.78 -14.34 -7.89
N PHE A 33 -17.77 -13.32 -7.02
CA PHE A 33 -18.41 -13.37 -5.70
C PHE A 33 -19.94 -13.25 -5.83
N ALA A 34 -20.46 -12.47 -6.78
CA ALA A 34 -21.89 -12.50 -7.09
C ALA A 34 -22.33 -13.92 -7.50
N TYR A 35 -21.60 -14.60 -8.39
CA TYR A 35 -21.92 -15.97 -8.80
C TYR A 35 -21.86 -16.99 -7.64
N ILE A 36 -20.87 -16.86 -6.74
CA ILE A 36 -20.72 -17.74 -5.57
C ILE A 36 -21.84 -17.51 -4.52
N PHE A 37 -22.34 -16.28 -4.37
CA PHE A 37 -23.39 -15.95 -3.39
C PHE A 37 -24.81 -16.03 -3.95
N THR A 38 -25.00 -16.00 -5.28
CA THR A 38 -26.31 -16.27 -5.90
C THR A 38 -26.59 -17.76 -6.02
N THR A 39 -25.56 -18.62 -5.94
CA THR A 39 -25.74 -20.06 -5.97
C THR A 39 -25.88 -20.58 -4.54
N GLU A 40 -27.05 -20.33 -3.93
CA GLU A 40 -27.40 -21.06 -2.72
C GLU A 40 -27.46 -22.56 -3.07
N PRO A 41 -26.79 -23.45 -2.31
CA PRO A 41 -27.05 -24.88 -2.40
C PRO A 41 -28.37 -25.12 -1.68
N VAL A 42 -29.47 -24.68 -2.29
CA VAL A 42 -30.78 -24.95 -1.71
C VAL A 42 -31.07 -26.40 -2.02
N ALA A 43 -30.94 -27.24 -0.99
CA ALA A 43 -31.59 -28.53 -0.96
C ALA A 43 -33.11 -28.31 -0.88
N VAL A 44 -33.71 -27.77 -1.96
CA VAL A 44 -35.15 -27.84 -2.17
C VAL A 44 -35.40 -29.15 -2.87
N GLU A 45 -36.39 -29.91 -2.41
CA GLU A 45 -36.91 -31.01 -3.21
C GLU A 45 -37.30 -30.42 -4.59
N PRO A 46 -36.75 -30.94 -5.70
CA PRO A 46 -37.05 -30.40 -7.02
C PRO A 46 -38.55 -30.52 -7.29
N CYS A 47 -39.17 -29.48 -7.85
CA CYS A 47 -40.53 -29.59 -8.33
C CYS A 47 -40.53 -30.44 -9.60
N ILE A 48 -41.32 -31.51 -9.61
CA ILE A 48 -41.44 -32.41 -10.75
C ILE A 48 -42.85 -32.24 -11.32
N THR A 49 -42.94 -31.94 -12.62
CA THR A 49 -44.20 -31.98 -13.37
C THR A 49 -44.15 -33.12 -14.38
N GLU A 50 -45.31 -33.59 -14.82
CA GLU A 50 -45.44 -34.61 -15.87
C GLU A 50 -46.26 -34.04 -17.03
N ASP A 51 -45.73 -34.14 -18.24
CA ASP A 51 -46.42 -33.76 -19.48
C ASP A 51 -46.09 -34.79 -20.57
N ASP A 52 -47.11 -35.31 -21.26
CA ASP A 52 -47.01 -36.36 -22.29
C ASP A 52 -46.06 -37.54 -21.90
N GLU A 53 -46.30 -38.16 -20.74
CA GLU A 53 -45.48 -39.27 -20.17
C GLU A 53 -43.99 -38.94 -19.95
N ARG A 54 -43.64 -37.65 -19.89
CA ARG A 54 -42.28 -37.18 -19.57
C ARG A 54 -42.28 -36.35 -18.29
N TYR A 55 -41.31 -36.64 -17.43
CA TYR A 55 -41.06 -35.89 -16.21
C TYR A 55 -40.11 -34.72 -16.47
N TYR A 56 -40.46 -33.55 -15.97
CA TYR A 56 -39.66 -32.33 -16.05
C TYR A 56 -39.28 -31.87 -14.64
N PHE A 57 -38.00 -31.54 -14.45
CA PHE A 57 -37.44 -31.08 -13.19
C PHE A 57 -37.25 -29.57 -13.24
N TYR A 58 -37.78 -28.86 -12.24
CA TYR A 58 -37.64 -27.42 -12.12
C TYR A 58 -36.97 -27.03 -10.81
N SER A 59 -35.94 -26.20 -10.89
CA SER A 59 -35.39 -25.47 -9.75
C SER A 59 -36.34 -24.32 -9.33
N PRO A 60 -36.24 -23.80 -8.08
CA PRO A 60 -37.06 -22.68 -7.61
C PRO A 60 -36.98 -21.43 -8.50
N ASP A 61 -35.81 -21.16 -9.06
CA ASP A 61 -35.59 -20.03 -9.99
C ASP A 61 -36.32 -20.26 -11.32
N GLU A 62 -36.31 -21.50 -11.83
CA GLU A 62 -37.01 -21.88 -13.06
C GLU A 62 -38.54 -21.85 -12.90
N LEU A 63 -39.06 -22.25 -11.74
CA LEU A 63 -40.50 -22.09 -11.44
C LEU A 63 -40.94 -20.63 -11.56
N THR A 64 -40.11 -19.72 -11.04
CA THR A 64 -40.36 -18.28 -11.12
C THR A 64 -40.18 -17.74 -12.53
N GLN A 65 -39.14 -18.19 -13.25
CA GLN A 65 -38.84 -17.78 -14.62
C GLN A 65 -39.92 -18.22 -15.62
N TYR A 66 -40.42 -19.45 -15.50
CA TYR A 66 -41.42 -20.03 -16.39
C TYR A 66 -42.86 -19.85 -15.89
N GLY A 67 -43.05 -19.30 -14.70
CA GLY A 67 -44.37 -19.01 -14.13
C GLY A 67 -45.17 -20.27 -13.76
N ILE A 68 -44.49 -21.34 -13.37
CA ILE A 68 -45.09 -22.63 -13.03
C ILE A 68 -45.57 -22.57 -11.57
N PRO A 69 -46.87 -22.76 -11.28
CA PRO A 69 -47.37 -22.71 -9.91
C PRO A 69 -46.98 -23.96 -9.13
N LEU A 70 -46.70 -23.81 -7.82
CA LEU A 70 -46.32 -24.92 -6.94
C LEU A 70 -47.38 -26.03 -6.84
N SER A 71 -48.63 -25.74 -7.19
CA SER A 71 -49.72 -26.72 -7.25
C SER A 71 -49.50 -27.80 -8.30
N ASP A 72 -48.70 -27.52 -9.32
CA ASP A 72 -48.48 -28.42 -10.45
C ASP A 72 -47.32 -29.39 -10.16
N CYS A 73 -46.63 -29.21 -9.03
CA CYS A 73 -45.59 -30.11 -8.56
C CYS A 73 -46.21 -31.41 -8.01
N ILE A 74 -45.74 -32.54 -8.52
CA ILE A 74 -46.16 -33.88 -8.07
C ILE A 74 -45.60 -34.14 -6.67
N ALA A 75 -46.45 -34.65 -5.77
CA ALA A 75 -46.03 -35.03 -4.43
C ALA A 75 -45.12 -36.26 -4.48
N ARG A 76 -44.11 -36.30 -3.60
CA ARG A 76 -43.14 -37.40 -3.53
C ARG A 76 -43.77 -38.80 -3.43
N SER A 77 -44.91 -38.93 -2.74
CA SER A 77 -45.61 -40.21 -2.58
C SER A 77 -46.11 -40.80 -3.90
N ASP A 78 -46.27 -39.94 -4.92
CA ASP A 78 -46.96 -40.26 -6.16
C ASP A 78 -45.97 -40.45 -7.32
N LEU A 79 -44.66 -40.26 -7.07
CA LEU A 79 -43.59 -40.42 -8.05
C LEU A 79 -43.04 -41.86 -8.07
N PRO A 80 -42.76 -42.41 -9.27
CA PRO A 80 -42.01 -43.65 -9.37
C PRO A 80 -40.62 -43.52 -8.72
N GLU A 81 -40.22 -44.50 -7.91
CA GLU A 81 -38.97 -44.47 -7.14
C GLU A 81 -37.74 -44.16 -8.02
N HIS A 82 -37.68 -44.70 -9.24
CA HIS A 82 -36.57 -44.47 -10.16
C HIS A 82 -36.46 -43.00 -10.62
N VAL A 83 -37.59 -42.31 -10.84
CA VAL A 83 -37.64 -40.89 -11.24
C VAL A 83 -37.19 -40.01 -10.08
N TYR A 84 -37.62 -40.34 -8.85
CA TYR A 84 -37.22 -39.62 -7.65
C TYR A 84 -35.71 -39.76 -7.38
N GLN A 85 -35.14 -40.95 -7.55
CA GLN A 85 -33.70 -41.19 -7.39
C GLN A 85 -32.87 -40.43 -8.45
N GLU A 86 -33.35 -40.35 -9.69
CA GLU A 86 -32.70 -39.58 -10.76
C GLU A 86 -32.69 -38.07 -10.45
N ALA A 87 -33.80 -37.54 -9.91
CA ALA A 87 -33.92 -36.15 -9.46
C ALA A 87 -32.91 -35.79 -8.36
N LEU A 88 -32.74 -36.68 -7.37
CA LEU A 88 -31.78 -36.49 -6.29
C LEU A 88 -30.34 -36.51 -6.78
N LEU A 89 -30.02 -37.40 -7.73
CA LEU A 89 -28.69 -37.47 -8.33
C LEU A 89 -28.35 -36.21 -9.13
N ASP A 90 -29.32 -35.63 -9.85
CA ASP A 90 -29.10 -34.40 -10.61
C ASP A 90 -28.90 -33.18 -9.67
N SER A 91 -29.70 -33.09 -8.60
CA SER A 91 -29.52 -32.08 -7.55
C SER A 91 -28.16 -32.20 -6.83
N GLU A 92 -27.71 -33.41 -6.53
CA GLU A 92 -26.36 -33.65 -5.97
C GLU A 92 -25.26 -33.23 -6.97
N LYS A 93 -25.43 -33.57 -8.25
CA LYS A 93 -24.49 -33.22 -9.32
C LYS A 93 -24.39 -31.70 -9.50
N GLN A 94 -25.51 -30.99 -9.46
CA GLN A 94 -25.56 -29.53 -9.54
C GLN A 94 -24.90 -28.89 -8.30
N SER A 95 -25.19 -29.39 -7.10
CA SER A 95 -24.54 -28.94 -5.86
C SER A 95 -23.01 -29.12 -5.90
N ARG A 96 -22.53 -30.27 -6.40
CA ARG A 96 -21.10 -30.56 -6.58
C ARG A 96 -20.46 -29.67 -7.64
N ALA A 97 -21.17 -29.40 -8.74
CA ALA A 97 -20.70 -28.48 -9.78
C ALA A 97 -20.51 -27.06 -9.23
N SER A 98 -21.46 -26.55 -8.44
CA SER A 98 -21.35 -25.23 -7.78
C SER A 98 -20.18 -25.16 -6.80
N LEU A 99 -19.95 -26.22 -6.01
CA LEU A 99 -18.78 -26.30 -5.11
C LEU A 99 -17.45 -26.31 -5.87
N VAL A 100 -17.37 -27.05 -6.98
CA VAL A 100 -16.19 -27.06 -7.85
C VAL A 100 -15.95 -25.69 -8.48
N ALA A 101 -16.99 -25.01 -8.94
CA ALA A 101 -16.90 -23.64 -9.47
C ALA A 101 -16.42 -22.64 -8.39
N ALA A 102 -16.98 -22.69 -7.19
CA ALA A 102 -16.60 -21.83 -6.07
C ALA A 102 -15.15 -22.07 -5.62
N SER A 103 -14.72 -23.33 -5.51
CA SER A 103 -13.34 -23.69 -5.16
C SER A 103 -12.33 -23.31 -6.26
N GLY A 104 -12.71 -23.40 -7.53
CA GLY A 104 -11.94 -22.88 -8.66
C GLY A 104 -11.75 -21.36 -8.58
N GLY A 105 -12.82 -20.62 -8.25
CA GLY A 105 -12.78 -19.16 -8.05
C GLY A 105 -11.86 -18.75 -6.89
N LEU A 106 -11.97 -19.42 -5.74
CA LEU A 106 -11.08 -19.20 -4.60
C LEU A 106 -9.61 -19.51 -4.96
N GLY A 107 -9.37 -20.61 -5.69
CA GLY A 107 -8.05 -20.98 -6.17
C GLY A 107 -7.40 -19.90 -7.03
N LEU A 108 -8.16 -19.28 -7.94
CA LEU A 108 -7.70 -18.17 -8.76
C LEU A 108 -7.37 -16.93 -7.91
N ILE A 109 -8.23 -16.56 -6.95
CA ILE A 109 -7.99 -15.43 -6.05
C ILE A 109 -6.69 -15.62 -5.27
N LEU A 110 -6.49 -16.80 -4.68
CA LEU A 110 -5.27 -17.13 -3.93
C LEU A 110 -4.04 -17.15 -4.83
N PHE A 111 -4.16 -17.66 -6.05
CA PHE A 111 -3.08 -17.65 -7.04
C PHE A 111 -2.65 -16.23 -7.40
N TYR A 112 -3.59 -15.33 -7.72
CA TYR A 112 -3.28 -13.93 -8.02
C TYR A 112 -2.72 -13.19 -6.81
N ALA A 113 -3.28 -13.41 -5.62
CA ALA A 113 -2.76 -12.83 -4.38
C ALA A 113 -1.30 -13.27 -4.13
N PHE A 114 -1.01 -14.56 -4.30
CA PHE A 114 0.35 -15.10 -4.23
C PHE A 114 1.27 -14.46 -5.27
N MET A 115 0.84 -14.36 -6.53
CA MET A 115 1.61 -13.73 -7.61
C MET A 115 1.93 -12.26 -7.27
N ILE A 116 0.96 -11.48 -6.80
CA ILE A 116 1.18 -10.08 -6.42
C ILE A 116 2.22 -9.98 -5.29
N ILE A 117 2.08 -10.78 -4.23
CA ILE A 117 3.02 -10.79 -3.11
C ILE A 117 4.41 -11.25 -3.57
N PHE A 118 4.49 -12.29 -4.38
CA PHE A 118 5.73 -12.82 -4.94
C PHE A 118 6.45 -11.76 -5.78
N PHE A 119 5.76 -11.14 -6.74
CA PHE A 119 6.34 -10.11 -7.60
C PHE A 119 6.72 -8.85 -6.82
N ALA A 120 5.92 -8.42 -5.84
CA ALA A 120 6.27 -7.31 -4.95
C ALA A 120 7.54 -7.62 -4.14
N TYR A 121 7.64 -8.82 -3.55
CA TYR A 121 8.82 -9.26 -2.83
C TYR A 121 10.06 -9.36 -3.74
N PHE A 122 9.91 -10.00 -4.90
CA PHE A 122 10.99 -10.22 -5.86
C PHE A 122 11.50 -8.91 -6.46
N SER A 123 10.61 -8.02 -6.89
CA SER A 123 10.97 -6.70 -7.43
C SER A 123 11.67 -5.83 -6.40
N THR A 124 11.21 -5.82 -5.15
CA THR A 124 11.89 -5.08 -4.07
C THR A 124 13.28 -5.66 -3.79
N GLY A 125 13.43 -6.99 -3.85
CA GLY A 125 14.73 -7.67 -3.75
C GLY A 125 15.70 -7.26 -4.85
N LEU A 126 15.25 -7.27 -6.11
CA LEU A 126 16.04 -6.81 -7.26
C LEU A 126 16.42 -5.33 -7.14
N PHE A 127 15.49 -4.48 -6.70
CA PHE A 127 15.74 -3.05 -6.48
C PHE A 127 16.79 -2.80 -5.40
N MET A 128 16.70 -3.47 -4.25
CA MET A 128 17.73 -3.41 -3.22
C MET A 128 19.07 -3.93 -3.74
N GLY A 129 19.07 -5.01 -4.53
CA GLY A 129 20.27 -5.53 -5.19
C GLY A 129 20.90 -4.49 -6.12
N TYR A 130 20.10 -3.84 -6.95
CA TYR A 130 20.52 -2.79 -7.87
C TYR A 130 21.21 -1.62 -7.13
N ILE A 131 20.60 -1.13 -6.04
CA ILE A 131 21.19 -0.05 -5.23
C ILE A 131 22.50 -0.51 -4.59
N ARG A 132 22.59 -1.75 -4.09
CA ARG A 132 23.83 -2.26 -3.48
C ARG A 132 24.98 -2.36 -4.48
N LEU A 133 24.68 -2.66 -5.74
CA LEU A 133 25.67 -2.81 -6.80
C LEU A 133 26.12 -1.46 -7.39
N ASN A 134 25.23 -0.48 -7.45
CA ASN A 134 25.48 0.79 -8.16
C ASN A 134 25.59 2.01 -7.24
N GLY A 135 25.09 1.93 -6.01
CA GLY A 135 25.10 3.01 -5.03
C GLY A 135 26.39 3.04 -4.22
N VAL A 136 26.75 4.23 -3.74
CA VAL A 136 27.90 4.41 -2.85
C VAL A 136 27.47 4.11 -1.42
N ARG A 137 28.06 3.08 -0.80
CA ARG A 137 27.73 2.73 0.58
C ARG A 137 28.31 3.76 1.56
N LEU A 138 27.47 4.22 2.49
CA LEU A 138 27.90 5.11 3.57
C LEU A 138 28.84 4.35 4.52
N SER A 139 30.02 4.90 4.78
CA SER A 139 31.04 4.30 5.66
C SER A 139 32.00 5.35 6.22
N GLU A 140 32.87 4.97 7.16
CA GLU A 140 33.87 5.88 7.71
C GLU A 140 34.79 6.50 6.64
N LYS A 141 35.10 5.73 5.59
CA LYS A 141 35.93 6.19 4.46
C LYS A 141 35.14 6.89 3.36
N GLN A 142 33.81 6.74 3.34
CA GLN A 142 32.93 7.28 2.29
C GLN A 142 31.85 8.13 2.95
N TYR A 143 32.00 9.46 2.85
CA TYR A 143 31.18 10.44 3.58
C TYR A 143 31.28 10.26 5.11
N GLY A 144 32.50 10.17 5.64
CA GLY A 144 32.76 9.81 7.03
C GLY A 144 32.04 10.67 8.09
N VAL A 145 31.92 11.98 7.86
CA VAL A 145 31.16 12.88 8.77
C VAL A 145 29.68 12.50 8.78
N PHE A 146 29.08 12.27 7.61
CA PHE A 146 27.68 11.86 7.53
C PHE A 146 27.47 10.45 8.09
N TYR A 147 28.39 9.52 7.83
CA TYR A 147 28.34 8.18 8.42
C TYR A 147 28.33 8.23 9.94
N LYS A 148 29.18 9.09 10.54
CA LYS A 148 29.23 9.29 11.99
C LYS A 148 27.89 9.81 12.52
N ILE A 149 27.33 10.85 11.92
CA ILE A 149 26.02 11.41 12.29
C ILE A 149 24.92 10.35 12.19
N TYR A 150 24.88 9.61 11.07
CA TYR A 150 23.89 8.56 10.84
C TYR A 150 24.00 7.43 11.86
N LYS A 151 25.23 6.99 12.17
CA LYS A 151 25.52 5.96 13.18
C LYS A 151 25.08 6.40 14.58
N GLU A 152 25.50 7.60 15.01
CA GLU A 152 25.12 8.18 16.31
C GLU A 152 23.60 8.31 16.43
N THR A 153 22.93 8.74 15.37
CA THR A 153 21.46 8.87 15.34
C THR A 153 20.77 7.52 15.48
N ALA A 154 21.29 6.48 14.81
CA ALA A 154 20.77 5.12 14.94
C ALA A 154 20.97 4.54 16.34
N GLU A 155 22.11 4.83 16.96
CA GLU A 155 22.44 4.42 18.33
C GLU A 155 21.55 5.15 19.36
N GLN A 156 21.31 6.46 19.20
CA GLN A 156 20.40 7.24 20.03
C GLN A 156 18.95 6.74 19.96
N LEU A 157 18.51 6.25 18.79
CA LEU A 157 17.22 5.59 18.63
C LEU A 157 17.15 4.20 19.28
N GLY A 158 18.28 3.63 19.73
CA GLY A 158 18.34 2.29 20.28
C GLY A 158 18.23 1.18 19.23
N LEU A 159 18.63 1.43 17.99
CA LEU A 159 18.67 0.39 16.96
C LEU A 159 19.80 -0.61 17.27
N THR A 160 19.44 -1.88 17.44
CA THR A 160 20.41 -2.97 17.70
C THR A 160 21.37 -3.20 16.53
N GLN A 161 20.95 -2.87 15.32
CA GLN A 161 21.78 -2.91 14.12
C GLN A 161 21.56 -1.66 13.29
N VAL A 162 22.64 -0.93 13.02
CA VAL A 162 22.64 0.24 12.16
C VAL A 162 22.36 -0.22 10.71
N PRO A 163 21.23 0.17 10.09
CA PRO A 163 20.90 -0.23 8.73
C PRO A 163 21.92 0.33 7.75
N HIS A 164 22.32 -0.44 6.75
CA HIS A 164 23.21 0.09 5.71
C HIS A 164 22.55 1.26 4.99
N ALA A 165 23.30 2.34 4.79
CA ALA A 165 22.87 3.48 4.01
C ALA A 165 23.63 3.53 2.68
N TYR A 166 22.94 3.94 1.61
CA TYR A 166 23.49 4.08 0.27
C TYR A 166 23.16 5.45 -0.30
N ILE A 167 24.11 6.04 -1.04
CA ILE A 167 23.91 7.26 -1.79
C ILE A 167 23.78 6.91 -3.27
N ILE A 168 22.70 7.38 -3.89
CA ILE A 168 22.44 7.20 -5.32
C ILE A 168 22.16 8.54 -5.99
N ARG A 169 22.50 8.68 -7.26
CA ARG A 169 22.12 9.87 -8.05
C ARG A 169 20.69 9.73 -8.52
N ALA A 170 19.88 10.78 -8.38
CA ALA A 170 18.47 10.74 -8.74
C ALA A 170 18.05 12.00 -9.51
N SER A 171 18.42 12.10 -10.79
CA SER A 171 17.90 13.05 -11.81
C SER A 171 17.33 14.41 -11.34
N GLY A 172 17.90 15.06 -10.31
CA GLY A 172 17.42 16.34 -9.76
C GLY A 172 16.37 16.27 -8.63
N ASP A 173 15.93 15.09 -8.20
CA ASP A 173 15.02 14.93 -7.07
C ASP A 173 15.81 14.99 -5.75
N VAL A 174 15.33 15.76 -4.77
CA VAL A 174 15.92 15.86 -3.42
C VAL A 174 15.11 14.97 -2.48
N ASN A 175 15.63 13.78 -2.14
CA ASN A 175 14.89 12.84 -1.30
C ASN A 175 15.79 11.85 -0.54
N ALA A 176 15.20 11.17 0.44
CA ALA A 176 15.70 9.99 1.09
C ALA A 176 14.54 9.02 1.37
N PHE A 177 14.81 7.72 1.51
CA PHE A 177 13.79 6.76 1.94
C PHE A 177 14.39 5.49 2.55
N ALA A 178 13.65 4.86 3.46
CA ALA A 178 13.93 3.54 3.99
C ALA A 178 13.24 2.42 3.19
N VAL A 179 13.97 1.36 2.85
CA VAL A 179 13.44 0.16 2.18
C VAL A 179 13.84 -1.12 2.92
N LYS A 180 12.99 -2.13 2.85
CA LYS A 180 13.15 -3.41 3.56
C LYS A 180 12.77 -4.56 2.65
N VAL A 181 13.50 -5.67 2.76
CA VAL A 181 13.10 -6.97 2.23
C VAL A 181 13.40 -8.01 3.30
N SER A 182 12.37 -8.76 3.71
CA SER A 182 12.46 -9.67 4.86
C SER A 182 12.99 -8.93 6.11
N ARG A 183 14.03 -9.44 6.78
CA ARG A 183 14.65 -8.78 7.94
C ARG A 183 15.69 -7.71 7.56
N LYS A 184 16.11 -7.62 6.30
CA LYS A 184 17.17 -6.71 5.85
C LYS A 184 16.58 -5.33 5.54
N LYS A 185 17.06 -4.31 6.25
CA LYS A 185 16.67 -2.91 6.07
C LYS A 185 17.85 -2.12 5.48
N MET A 186 17.55 -1.11 4.70
CA MET A 186 18.53 -0.12 4.25
C MET A 186 17.89 1.24 4.08
N VAL A 187 18.69 2.29 4.18
CA VAL A 187 18.28 3.66 3.91
C VAL A 187 18.97 4.15 2.64
N VAL A 188 18.27 4.91 1.83
CA VAL A 188 18.76 5.44 0.56
C VAL A 188 18.69 6.95 0.64
N PHE A 189 19.80 7.62 0.34
CA PHE A 189 19.87 9.07 0.24
C PHE A 189 20.18 9.46 -1.20
N PHE A 190 19.51 10.47 -1.73
CA PHE A 190 19.84 11.00 -3.05
C PHE A 190 21.06 11.93 -2.97
N ALA A 191 21.94 11.87 -3.96
CA ALA A 191 23.17 12.66 -3.98
C ALA A 191 22.87 14.17 -3.91
N GLU A 192 21.81 14.60 -4.59
CA GLU A 192 21.30 15.97 -4.62
C GLU A 192 20.90 16.48 -3.22
N LEU A 193 20.42 15.58 -2.34
CA LEU A 193 20.15 15.91 -0.95
C LEU A 193 21.44 16.13 -0.15
N ILE A 194 22.44 15.28 -0.37
CA ILE A 194 23.73 15.39 0.30
C ILE A 194 24.45 16.67 -0.12
N GLU A 195 24.47 16.99 -1.41
CA GLU A 195 25.00 18.26 -1.93
C GLU A 195 24.29 19.48 -1.31
N THR A 196 22.97 19.39 -1.15
CA THR A 196 22.16 20.46 -0.54
C THR A 196 22.56 20.76 0.91
N LEU A 197 23.05 19.77 1.66
CA LEU A 197 23.24 19.86 3.12
C LEU A 197 24.72 19.90 3.55
N VAL A 198 25.62 19.35 2.75
CA VAL A 198 27.05 19.25 3.11
C VAL A 198 27.81 20.54 2.80
N ASP A 199 27.52 21.22 1.70
CA ASP A 199 28.24 22.42 1.25
C ASP A 199 28.12 23.65 2.18
N GLY A 200 27.28 23.60 3.21
CA GLY A 200 27.09 24.69 4.17
C GLY A 200 27.37 24.31 5.62
N GLU A 201 28.03 23.17 5.86
CA GLU A 201 28.28 22.61 7.21
C GLU A 201 27.00 22.41 8.06
N LYS A 202 25.84 22.25 7.42
CA LYS A 202 24.55 22.11 8.10
C LYS A 202 24.28 20.66 8.49
N TYR A 203 25.20 20.11 9.26
CA TYR A 203 25.16 18.74 9.75
C TYR A 203 23.93 18.42 10.61
N ASP A 204 23.33 19.43 11.23
CA ASP A 204 22.11 19.26 12.02
C ASP A 204 20.88 18.97 11.15
N GLU A 205 20.78 19.60 9.97
CA GLU A 205 19.70 19.28 9.02
C GLU A 205 19.88 17.90 8.41
N LEU A 206 21.14 17.51 8.16
CA LEU A 206 21.47 16.15 7.72
C LEU A 206 21.13 15.12 8.81
N ARG A 207 21.36 15.46 10.08
CA ARG A 207 20.91 14.68 11.24
C ARG A 207 19.38 14.60 11.29
N ALA A 208 18.66 15.69 11.01
CA ALA A 208 17.19 15.68 10.97
C ALA A 208 16.64 14.67 9.96
N ILE A 209 17.21 14.62 8.75
CA ILE A 209 16.76 13.69 7.71
C ILE A 209 17.15 12.26 8.03
N ALA A 210 18.38 12.03 8.51
CA ALA A 210 18.78 10.72 9.00
C ALA A 210 17.87 10.23 10.13
N ALA A 211 17.53 11.11 11.08
CA ALA A 211 16.65 10.81 12.20
C ALA A 211 15.23 10.47 11.74
N HIS A 212 14.69 11.20 10.77
CA HIS A 212 13.40 10.91 10.15
C HIS A 212 13.39 9.50 9.53
N GLU A 213 14.35 9.19 8.66
CA GLU A 213 14.44 7.90 7.98
C GLU A 213 14.71 6.74 8.94
N LEU A 214 15.58 6.94 9.92
CA LEU A 214 15.86 5.93 10.94
C LEU A 214 14.67 5.72 11.87
N THR A 215 13.83 6.73 12.11
CA THR A 215 12.57 6.57 12.85
C THR A 215 11.60 5.67 12.09
N HIS A 216 11.53 5.77 10.76
CA HIS A 216 10.77 4.80 9.95
C HIS A 216 11.30 3.36 10.12
N VAL A 217 12.61 3.20 10.22
CA VAL A 217 13.24 1.89 10.46
C VAL A 217 12.93 1.38 11.87
N TYR A 218 13.03 2.24 12.89
CA TYR A 218 12.80 1.95 14.30
C TYR A 218 11.35 1.52 14.56
N LEU A 219 10.38 2.34 14.11
CA LEU A 219 8.94 2.06 14.24
C LEU A 219 8.42 1.03 13.23
N ASN A 220 9.31 0.42 12.44
CA ASN A 220 8.97 -0.59 11.44
C ASN A 220 7.88 -0.12 10.44
N HIS A 221 7.93 1.16 10.07
CA HIS A 221 7.06 1.74 9.04
C HIS A 221 7.26 1.10 7.67
N VAL A 222 8.38 0.44 7.44
CA VAL A 222 8.75 -0.19 6.17
C VAL A 222 8.08 -1.55 6.01
N ASN A 223 7.32 -1.72 4.92
CA ASN A 223 6.53 -2.91 4.55
C ASN A 223 5.35 -3.28 5.46
N TYR A 224 4.95 -2.42 6.40
CA TYR A 224 3.79 -2.67 7.26
C TYR A 224 2.48 -2.80 6.45
N TRP A 225 2.39 -2.14 5.28
CA TRP A 225 1.23 -2.18 4.39
C TRP A 225 0.86 -3.59 3.92
N ILE A 226 1.84 -4.50 3.81
CA ILE A 226 1.58 -5.86 3.30
C ILE A 226 0.80 -6.72 4.31
N PHE A 227 0.96 -6.47 5.62
CA PHE A 227 0.20 -7.18 6.67
C PHE A 227 -1.21 -6.64 6.82
N LEU A 228 -1.47 -5.45 6.29
CA LEU A 228 -2.75 -4.79 6.34
C LEU A 228 -3.53 -4.92 5.03
N LEU A 229 -3.06 -5.73 4.06
CA LEU A 229 -3.74 -5.93 2.77
C LEU A 229 -5.26 -6.17 2.89
N PRO A 230 -5.78 -6.95 3.86
CA PRO A 230 -7.23 -7.10 4.02
C PRO A 230 -7.95 -5.79 4.35
N ILE A 231 -7.33 -4.93 5.16
CA ILE A 231 -7.88 -3.64 5.61
C ILE A 231 -7.71 -2.55 4.52
N HIS A 232 -6.82 -2.75 3.54
CA HIS A 232 -6.65 -1.81 2.42
C HIS A 232 -7.87 -1.74 1.49
N ILE A 233 -8.85 -2.64 1.65
CA ILE A 233 -10.14 -2.54 0.95
C ILE A 233 -10.93 -1.29 1.38
N ILE A 234 -10.67 -0.77 2.58
CA ILE A 234 -11.33 0.44 3.09
C ILE A 234 -10.71 1.65 2.37
N PRO A 235 -11.52 2.43 1.61
CA PRO A 235 -11.02 3.61 0.92
C PRO A 235 -10.30 4.58 1.87
N LEU A 236 -9.19 5.16 1.41
CA LEU A 236 -8.39 6.18 2.11
C LEU A 236 -7.66 5.72 3.39
N PHE A 237 -7.98 4.55 3.95
CA PHE A 237 -7.32 4.03 5.15
C PHE A 237 -5.79 3.91 4.98
N PRO A 238 -5.26 3.39 3.85
CA PRO A 238 -3.81 3.33 3.64
C PRO A 238 -3.15 4.71 3.67
N SER A 239 -3.80 5.73 3.09
CA SER A 239 -3.33 7.11 3.08
C SER A 239 -3.35 7.72 4.48
N MET A 240 -4.38 7.43 5.30
CA MET A 240 -4.44 7.88 6.70
C MET A 240 -3.28 7.30 7.53
N LEU A 241 -3.06 6.00 7.42
CA LEU A 241 -1.96 5.32 8.10
C LEU A 241 -0.61 5.86 7.63
N SER A 242 -0.47 6.11 6.33
CA SER A 242 0.74 6.71 5.78
C SER A 242 1.03 8.08 6.39
N ARG A 243 0.02 8.97 6.48
CA ARG A 243 0.16 10.27 7.15
C ARG A 243 0.52 10.16 8.63
N ALA A 244 -0.04 9.20 9.34
CA ALA A 244 0.31 8.96 10.74
C ALA A 244 1.79 8.56 10.90
N ARG A 245 2.31 7.71 10.00
CA ARG A 245 3.73 7.30 9.99
C ARG A 245 4.66 8.50 9.80
N GLU A 246 4.35 9.39 8.86
CA GLU A 246 5.13 10.61 8.61
C GLU A 246 5.16 11.51 9.85
N ASN A 247 4.01 11.73 10.50
CA ASN A 247 3.93 12.53 11.73
C ASN A 247 4.80 11.95 12.86
N SER A 248 4.81 10.62 13.04
CA SER A 248 5.68 9.97 14.02
C SER A 248 7.16 10.04 13.65
N ALA A 249 7.51 9.98 12.36
CA ALA A 249 8.88 10.15 11.90
C ALA A 249 9.38 11.59 12.06
N ASP A 250 8.51 12.59 11.83
CA ASP A 250 8.80 14.00 12.11
C ASP A 250 9.04 14.25 13.60
N ARG A 251 8.23 13.63 14.47
CA ARG A 251 8.45 13.66 15.93
C ARG A 251 9.80 13.06 16.32
N GLY A 252 10.15 11.91 15.73
CA GLY A 252 11.45 11.28 15.95
C GLY A 252 12.61 12.19 15.53
N ALA A 253 12.49 12.86 14.38
CA ALA A 253 13.47 13.84 13.93
C ALA A 253 13.62 15.00 14.94
N VAL A 254 12.53 15.61 15.39
CA VAL A 254 12.55 16.70 16.38
C VAL A 254 13.14 16.25 17.71
N LEU A 255 12.80 15.04 18.18
CA LEU A 255 13.32 14.46 19.43
C LEU A 255 14.84 14.31 19.40
N LEU A 256 15.38 13.82 18.28
CA LEU A 256 16.81 13.51 18.15
C LEU A 256 17.65 14.75 17.84
N THR A 257 17.12 15.71 17.10
CA THR A 257 17.81 16.99 16.85
C THR A 257 17.62 17.97 17.99
N LYS A 258 16.59 17.79 18.83
CA LYS A 258 16.15 18.73 19.87
C LYS A 258 15.89 20.15 19.33
N ASN A 259 15.64 20.26 18.01
CA ASN A 259 15.50 21.53 17.34
C ASN A 259 14.46 21.43 16.21
N LYS A 260 13.29 22.04 16.43
CA LYS A 260 12.19 22.11 15.47
C LYS A 260 12.56 22.91 14.22
N GLU A 261 13.34 23.97 14.38
CA GLU A 261 13.76 24.83 13.28
C GLU A 261 14.66 24.07 12.31
N THR A 262 15.59 23.26 12.84
CA THR A 262 16.43 22.39 12.00
C THR A 262 15.61 21.43 11.13
N VAL A 263 14.57 20.81 11.70
CA VAL A 263 13.70 19.89 10.94
C VAL A 263 12.87 20.67 9.91
N THR A 264 12.38 21.85 10.28
CA THR A 264 11.65 22.77 9.39
C THR A 264 12.51 23.17 8.19
N GLN A 265 13.74 23.63 8.42
CA GLN A 265 14.68 24.03 7.37
C GLN A 265 15.07 22.85 6.46
N ALA A 266 15.25 21.66 7.03
CA ALA A 266 15.49 20.44 6.25
C ALA A 266 14.31 20.14 5.30
N LEU A 267 13.07 20.23 5.79
CA LEU A 267 11.87 20.01 4.98
C LEU A 267 11.69 21.06 3.88
N ILE A 268 11.95 22.34 4.17
CA ILE A 268 11.91 23.40 3.15
C ILE A 268 12.91 23.11 2.03
N LYS A 269 14.14 22.72 2.38
CA LYS A 269 15.16 22.36 1.38
C LYS A 269 14.83 21.13 0.56
N ILE A 270 14.11 20.16 1.11
CA ILE A 270 13.59 19.02 0.35
C ILE A 270 12.62 19.51 -0.73
N VAL A 271 11.76 20.48 -0.41
CA VAL A 271 10.76 20.99 -1.37
C VAL A 271 11.36 21.92 -2.42
N THR A 272 12.22 22.86 -2.01
CA THR A 272 12.67 23.95 -2.88
C THR A 272 14.11 23.83 -3.36
N GLY A 273 14.87 22.89 -2.80
CA GLY A 273 16.32 22.80 -2.98
C GLY A 273 17.10 23.86 -2.19
N LYS A 274 18.41 23.67 -2.10
CA LYS A 274 19.36 24.48 -1.31
C LYS A 274 19.26 25.98 -1.56
N TYR A 275 19.31 26.40 -2.82
CA TYR A 275 19.52 27.80 -3.20
C TYR A 275 18.26 28.66 -3.07
N VAL A 276 17.09 28.02 -3.16
CA VAL A 276 15.80 28.72 -3.14
C VAL A 276 15.20 28.72 -1.74
N ALA A 277 15.55 27.76 -0.88
CA ALA A 277 15.02 27.61 0.47
C ALA A 277 15.06 28.89 1.31
N GLN A 278 16.13 29.69 1.18
CA GLN A 278 16.28 30.96 1.92
C GLN A 278 15.25 32.05 1.55
N HIS A 279 14.54 31.90 0.42
CA HIS A 279 13.54 32.85 -0.04
C HIS A 279 12.11 32.42 0.32
N VAL A 280 11.95 31.31 1.06
CA VAL A 280 10.64 30.79 1.44
C VAL A 280 10.25 31.36 2.80
N ASP A 281 9.14 32.09 2.84
CA ASP A 281 8.46 32.42 4.10
C ASP A 281 7.73 31.17 4.61
N VAL A 282 8.22 30.61 5.72
CA VAL A 282 7.69 29.37 6.29
C VAL A 282 6.27 29.57 6.83
N ASP A 283 5.97 30.73 7.40
CA ASP A 283 4.65 31.02 7.98
C ASP A 283 3.61 31.19 6.87
N GLU A 284 3.94 31.90 5.80
CA GLU A 284 3.09 31.98 4.60
C GLU A 284 2.84 30.60 4.00
N TYR A 285 3.90 29.78 3.88
CA TYR A 285 3.79 28.43 3.33
C TYR A 285 2.91 27.49 4.17
N ILE A 286 2.95 27.60 5.51
CA ILE A 286 2.08 26.86 6.43
C ILE A 286 0.61 27.27 6.27
N GLU A 287 0.35 28.55 5.98
CA GLU A 287 -1.00 29.09 5.86
C GLU A 287 -1.61 28.90 4.46
N GLN A 288 -0.79 28.70 3.42
CA GLN A 288 -1.20 28.47 2.03
C GLN A 288 -2.32 27.43 1.84
N PRO A 289 -2.34 26.25 2.51
CA PRO A 289 -3.43 25.29 2.34
C PRO A 289 -4.82 25.79 2.77
N LYS A 290 -4.91 26.89 3.54
CA LYS A 290 -6.19 27.48 3.95
C LYS A 290 -6.84 28.31 2.84
N THR A 291 -6.02 28.87 1.94
CA THR A 291 -6.45 29.70 0.81
C THR A 291 -6.67 28.86 -0.45
N GLU A 292 -5.88 27.80 -0.66
CA GLU A 292 -6.01 26.86 -1.78
C GLU A 292 -7.18 25.88 -1.58
N ARG A 293 -8.40 26.32 -1.92
CA ARG A 293 -9.64 25.53 -1.82
C ARG A 293 -10.07 24.97 -3.17
N GLY A 294 -10.69 23.79 -3.15
CA GLY A 294 -11.29 23.19 -4.35
C GLY A 294 -11.50 21.69 -4.22
N PHE A 295 -12.41 21.13 -5.03
CA PHE A 295 -12.67 19.69 -5.05
C PHE A 295 -11.40 18.88 -5.35
N PHE A 296 -10.64 19.28 -6.37
CA PHE A 296 -9.42 18.58 -6.76
C PHE A 296 -8.31 18.71 -5.71
N THR A 297 -8.15 19.88 -5.09
CA THR A 297 -7.19 20.08 -3.98
C THR A 297 -7.56 19.22 -2.77
N TRP A 298 -8.85 19.15 -2.44
CA TRP A 298 -9.36 18.25 -1.41
C TRP A 298 -9.10 16.78 -1.74
N LEU A 299 -9.39 16.37 -2.99
CA LEU A 299 -9.24 14.99 -3.44
C LEU A 299 -7.78 14.53 -3.40
N VAL A 300 -6.86 15.36 -3.91
CA VAL A 300 -5.42 15.10 -3.82
C VAL A 300 -5.02 14.95 -2.36
N ARG A 301 -5.39 15.91 -1.50
CA ARG A 301 -5.05 15.88 -0.07
C ARG A 301 -5.50 14.60 0.64
N ILE A 302 -6.70 14.09 0.38
CA ILE A 302 -7.20 12.87 1.05
C ILE A 302 -6.57 11.59 0.50
N THR A 303 -6.28 11.56 -0.80
CA THR A 303 -5.74 10.38 -1.50
C THR A 303 -4.21 10.28 -1.45
N SER A 304 -3.49 11.39 -1.23
CA SER A 304 -2.02 11.41 -1.15
C SER A 304 -1.48 10.47 -0.07
N SER A 305 -0.42 9.73 -0.43
CA SER A 305 0.34 8.86 0.47
C SER A 305 1.19 9.62 1.48
N HIS A 306 1.62 10.84 1.16
CA HIS A 306 2.29 11.73 2.11
C HIS A 306 1.38 12.92 2.43
N PRO A 307 1.32 13.37 3.69
CA PRO A 307 0.64 14.62 4.01
C PRO A 307 1.38 15.76 3.29
N PRO A 308 0.66 16.79 2.81
CA PRO A 308 1.30 17.96 2.23
C PRO A 308 2.33 18.54 3.21
N ILE A 309 3.49 18.96 2.70
CA ILE A 309 4.58 19.49 3.53
C ILE A 309 4.14 20.64 4.45
N PRO A 310 3.30 21.61 4.03
CA PRO A 310 2.76 22.64 4.93
C PRO A 310 2.08 22.09 6.19
N HIS A 311 1.35 20.97 6.06
CA HIS A 311 0.72 20.33 7.21
C HIS A 311 1.73 19.69 8.16
N ARG A 312 2.83 19.11 7.61
CA ARG A 312 3.93 18.56 8.42
C ARG A 312 4.65 19.67 9.19
N LEU A 313 4.96 20.78 8.51
CA LEU A 313 5.56 21.96 9.12
C LEU A 313 4.69 22.53 10.23
N LYS A 314 3.38 22.65 9.99
CA LYS A 314 2.42 23.04 11.02
C LYS A 314 2.45 22.09 12.22
N ASN A 315 2.41 20.78 11.98
CA ASN A 315 2.44 19.79 13.05
C ASN A 315 3.73 19.85 13.87
N ILE A 316 4.88 20.15 13.25
CA ILE A 316 6.18 20.36 13.90
C ILE A 316 6.17 21.64 14.76
N ARG A 317 5.65 22.74 14.21
CA ARG A 317 5.51 24.02 14.92
C ARG A 317 4.62 23.89 16.16
N ASP A 318 3.51 23.17 16.02
CA ASP A 318 2.51 22.97 17.08
C ASP A 318 2.92 21.88 18.10
N MET A 319 4.07 21.19 17.91
CA MET A 319 4.57 20.26 18.93
C MET A 319 4.88 21.03 20.21
N GLN A 320 4.49 20.50 21.37
CA GLN A 320 4.93 21.08 22.64
C GLN A 320 6.45 20.97 22.76
N ASP A 321 7.08 21.95 23.41
CA ASP A 321 8.51 21.88 23.69
C ASP A 321 8.76 20.64 24.55
N ILE A 322 9.59 19.74 24.03
CA ILE A 322 9.86 18.47 24.66
C ILE A 322 10.81 18.78 25.83
N GLN A 323 10.25 18.95 27.02
CA GLN A 323 11.03 18.95 28.26
C GLN A 323 11.49 17.51 28.49
N ILE A 324 12.67 17.18 27.96
CA ILE A 324 13.33 15.93 28.31
C ILE A 324 13.97 16.18 29.68
N GLU A 325 13.36 15.64 30.74
CA GLU A 325 14.03 15.52 32.04
C GLU A 325 15.38 14.83 31.81
N ALA A 326 16.44 15.51 32.22
CA ALA A 326 17.83 15.17 31.90
C ALA A 326 18.29 13.86 32.53
#